data_AF-A0A9D3RNU0-F1
#
_entry.id   AF-A0A9D3RNU0-F1
#
_cell.length_a   1.000
_cell.length_b   1.000
_cell.length_c   1.000
_cell.angle_alpha   90.00
_cell.angle_beta   90.00
_cell.angle_gamma   90.00
#
_symmetry.space_group_name_H-M   'P 1'
#
loop_
_entity.id
_entity.type
_entity.pdbx_description
1 polymer ?
#
loop_
_entity_poly.entity_id
_entity_poly.type
_entity_poly.pdbx_seq_one_letter_code
_entity_poly.pdbx_strand_id
1 'polypeptide(L)'
;MVPKWNVPKRNTVCLCQRFNNRYHFATLYNTYHRIAIYSAYRFQTGGGGGREKYWYIEPQLVDRSWNKDMEVEEDLAINHMGVYFGQSQALNEDYINTTYDRGHLNPNGHHTGLRAGGRHPFQNNWIIKNNNPRVNIPDYIWNAYCCLDKKGWPIRSGGAIANNTDQTSVKSCTLSELKTLLKQYTKSKVLVLFRNKCGA
;
A
#
# COMPACT_ATOMS: atom_id res chain seq x y z
N MET A 1 7.87 -3.18 10.30
CA MET A 1 6.87 -3.22 11.40
C MET A 1 5.71 -2.32 11.03
N VAL A 2 4.50 -2.85 10.92
CA VAL A 2 3.27 -2.12 10.57
C VAL A 2 2.90 -1.18 11.72
N PRO A 3 2.68 0.13 11.51
CA PRO A 3 2.24 1.01 12.58
C PRO A 3 0.86 0.60 13.10
N LYS A 4 0.64 0.71 14.42
CA LYS A 4 -0.67 0.38 15.01
C LYS A 4 -1.57 1.61 14.85
N TRP A 5 -2.48 1.55 13.89
CA TRP A 5 -3.58 2.49 13.76
C TRP A 5 -4.83 1.81 14.33
N ASN A 6 -5.68 2.55 15.05
CA ASN A 6 -7.03 2.08 15.41
C ASN A 6 -7.95 2.21 14.19
N VAL A 7 -7.60 1.54 13.08
CA VAL A 7 -8.50 1.33 11.94
C VAL A 7 -9.53 0.29 12.38
N PRO A 8 -10.82 0.41 12.01
CA PRO A 8 -11.79 -0.64 12.27
C PRO A 8 -11.24 -2.00 11.82
N LYS A 9 -11.17 -2.96 12.75
CA LYS A 9 -10.66 -4.32 12.49
C LYS A 9 -11.48 -5.09 11.45
N ARG A 10 -12.68 -4.61 11.11
CA ARG A 10 -13.52 -5.23 10.08
C ARG A 10 -12.91 -4.95 8.71
N ASN A 11 -12.65 -6.02 7.95
CA ASN A 11 -12.14 -5.99 6.57
C ASN A 11 -10.72 -5.43 6.41
N THR A 12 -9.90 -5.41 7.46
CA THR A 12 -8.48 -5.02 7.35
C THR A 12 -7.54 -6.17 7.70
N VAL A 13 -6.48 -6.32 6.92
CA VAL A 13 -5.46 -7.38 7.08
C VAL A 13 -4.08 -6.75 7.09
N CYS A 14 -3.26 -7.08 8.09
CA CYS A 14 -1.85 -6.73 8.11
C CYS A 14 -1.07 -7.81 7.36
N LEU A 15 -0.47 -7.45 6.23
CA LEU A 15 0.34 -8.32 5.41
C LEU A 15 1.82 -8.01 5.59
N CYS A 16 2.63 -9.05 5.78
CA CYS A 16 4.08 -8.99 5.64
C CYS A 16 4.40 -9.55 4.26
N GLN A 17 4.57 -8.64 3.30
CA GLN A 17 4.69 -8.97 1.88
C GLN A 17 5.99 -9.76 1.67
N ARG A 18 5.83 -11.01 1.27
CA ARG A 18 6.91 -11.99 1.16
C ARG A 18 7.00 -12.45 -0.29
N PHE A 19 8.22 -12.63 -0.80
CA PHE A 19 8.46 -13.16 -2.13
C PHE A 19 9.77 -13.93 -2.12
N ASN A 20 9.77 -15.14 -2.71
CA ASN A 20 10.88 -16.08 -2.63
C ASN A 20 11.40 -16.25 -1.19
N ASN A 21 10.46 -16.45 -0.25
CA ASN A 21 10.72 -16.61 1.18
C ASN A 21 11.49 -15.44 1.85
N ARG A 22 11.41 -14.23 1.26
CA ARG A 22 12.02 -13.01 1.83
C ARG A 22 10.96 -11.93 2.04
N TYR A 23 11.01 -11.28 3.19
CA TYR A 23 10.14 -10.15 3.49
C TYR A 23 10.68 -8.87 2.87
N HIS A 24 9.84 -8.16 2.11
CA HIS A 24 10.23 -6.94 1.41
C HIS A 24 9.63 -5.70 2.07
N PHE A 25 8.33 -5.73 2.33
CA PHE A 25 7.61 -4.62 2.93
C PHE A 25 6.40 -5.11 3.72
N ALA A 26 5.69 -4.19 4.37
CA ALA A 26 4.47 -4.52 5.09
C ALA A 26 3.33 -3.59 4.67
N THR A 27 2.12 -4.14 4.58
CA THR A 27 0.95 -3.43 4.06
C THR A 27 -0.23 -3.64 4.98
N LEU A 28 -0.96 -2.57 5.28
CA LEU A 28 -2.31 -2.68 5.81
C LEU A 28 -3.28 -2.65 4.64
N TYR A 29 -3.92 -3.78 4.38
CA TYR A 29 -4.81 -3.97 3.26
C TYR A 29 -6.27 -3.91 3.70
N ASN A 30 -7.14 -3.30 2.89
CA ASN A 30 -8.58 -3.33 3.08
C ASN A 30 -9.22 -4.30 2.10
N THR A 31 -9.78 -5.41 2.58
CA THR A 31 -10.35 -6.46 1.74
C THR A 31 -11.70 -6.08 1.14
N TYR A 32 -12.43 -5.14 1.75
CA TYR A 32 -13.70 -4.63 1.22
C TYR A 32 -13.46 -3.63 0.08
N HIS A 33 -12.54 -2.68 0.29
CA HIS A 33 -12.18 -1.68 -0.72
C HIS A 33 -11.16 -2.20 -1.75
N ARG A 34 -10.58 -3.39 -1.51
CA ARG A 34 -9.58 -4.07 -2.34
C ARG A 34 -8.36 -3.20 -2.66
N ILE A 35 -7.90 -2.46 -1.66
CA ILE A 35 -6.75 -1.54 -1.77
C ILE A 35 -5.85 -1.62 -0.55
N ALA A 36 -4.56 -1.34 -0.78
CA ALA A 36 -3.63 -1.03 0.29
C ALA A 36 -3.97 0.34 0.89
N ILE A 37 -4.30 0.37 2.20
CA ILE A 37 -4.51 1.62 2.95
C ILE A 37 -3.16 2.32 3.13
N TYR A 38 -2.14 1.56 3.54
CA TYR A 38 -0.77 2.02 3.54
C TYR A 38 0.22 0.86 3.41
N SER A 39 1.42 1.18 2.93
CA SER A 39 2.57 0.29 2.88
C SER A 39 3.76 0.95 3.57
N ALA A 40 4.58 0.17 4.24
CA ALA A 40 5.79 0.61 4.93
C ALA A 40 6.96 -0.31 4.56
N TYR A 41 8.07 0.30 4.17
CA TYR A 41 9.22 -0.42 3.62
C TYR A 41 10.54 0.24 3.98
N ARG A 42 11.60 -0.58 3.92
CA ARG A 42 12.98 -0.10 3.98
C ARG A 42 13.44 0.08 2.55
N PHE A 43 13.53 1.32 2.11
CA PHE A 43 14.21 1.74 0.89
C PHE A 43 15.69 1.13 1.04
N GLN A 44 16.26 0.42 0.05
CA GLN A 44 17.68 -0.05 -0.22
C GLN A 44 18.30 0.14 -1.67
N THR A 45 19.32 0.94 -2.00
CA THR A 45 19.70 1.33 -3.41
C THR A 45 19.71 0.17 -4.40
N GLY A 46 18.58 0.00 -5.10
CA GLY A 46 18.45 -0.93 -6.20
C GLY A 46 18.89 -0.21 -7.46
N GLY A 47 19.53 -0.93 -8.37
CA GLY A 47 20.04 -0.40 -9.64
C GLY A 47 18.96 0.02 -10.65
N GLY A 48 17.84 0.59 -10.20
CA GLY A 48 16.76 1.05 -11.07
C GLY A 48 16.00 -0.11 -11.74
N GLY A 49 15.49 -1.06 -10.94
CA GLY A 49 14.59 -2.08 -11.46
C GLY A 49 13.34 -1.44 -12.08
N GLY A 50 13.04 -1.81 -13.33
CA GLY A 50 11.90 -1.31 -14.09
C GLY A 50 10.54 -1.68 -13.46
N ARG A 51 9.45 -1.26 -14.11
CA ARG A 51 8.10 -1.68 -13.72
C ARG A 51 7.99 -3.19 -13.93
N GLU A 52 7.64 -3.92 -12.87
CA GLU A 52 7.34 -5.34 -12.97
C GLU A 52 6.16 -5.54 -13.94
N LYS A 53 6.30 -6.50 -14.85
CA LYS A 53 5.30 -6.79 -15.88
C LYS A 53 4.18 -7.64 -15.30
N TYR A 54 4.52 -8.57 -14.41
CA TYR A 54 3.59 -9.52 -13.82
C TYR A 54 2.76 -8.92 -12.69
N TRP A 55 1.52 -9.38 -12.56
CA TRP A 55 0.63 -9.01 -11.47
C TRP A 55 0.71 -10.05 -10.36
N TYR A 56 1.25 -9.63 -9.22
CA TYR A 56 1.33 -10.47 -8.04
C TYR A 56 0.09 -10.28 -7.18
N ILE A 57 -0.49 -11.39 -6.75
CA ILE A 57 -1.58 -11.44 -5.77
C ILE A 57 -1.10 -12.11 -4.50
N GLU A 58 -1.90 -12.00 -3.45
CA GLU A 58 -1.62 -12.57 -2.14
C GLU A 58 -2.44 -13.85 -1.95
N PRO A 59 -1.83 -15.05 -2.06
CA PRO A 59 -2.57 -16.31 -1.89
C PRO A 59 -3.24 -16.38 -0.51
N GLN A 60 -2.57 -15.84 0.52
CA GLN A 60 -3.08 -15.76 1.88
C GLN A 60 -4.33 -14.87 2.09
N LEU A 61 -4.75 -14.08 1.08
CA LEU A 61 -6.02 -13.35 1.09
C LEU A 61 -7.20 -14.17 0.54
N VAL A 62 -6.91 -15.24 -0.20
CA VAL A 62 -7.90 -16.20 -0.72
C VAL A 62 -8.16 -17.25 0.36
N ASP A 63 -7.11 -17.91 0.83
CA ASP A 63 -7.15 -18.89 1.91
C ASP A 63 -5.94 -18.71 2.85
N ARG A 64 -6.20 -18.66 4.16
CA ARG A 64 -5.14 -18.42 5.17
C ARG A 64 -4.17 -19.59 5.32
N SER A 65 -4.53 -20.77 4.83
CA SER A 65 -3.68 -21.96 4.83
C SER A 65 -2.66 -21.97 3.68
N TRP A 66 -2.85 -21.15 2.65
CA TRP A 66 -1.97 -21.09 1.49
C TRP A 66 -0.63 -20.42 1.80
N ASN A 67 0.30 -20.53 0.84
CA ASN A 67 1.61 -19.90 0.95
C ASN A 67 1.47 -18.38 1.16
N LYS A 68 2.39 -17.81 1.93
CA LYS A 68 2.45 -16.37 2.21
C LYS A 68 3.36 -15.61 1.25
N ASP A 69 4.02 -16.32 0.34
CA ASP A 69 4.71 -15.68 -0.78
C ASP A 69 3.67 -15.14 -1.76
N MET A 70 3.86 -13.91 -2.22
CA MET A 70 3.09 -13.33 -3.31
C MET A 70 3.42 -14.11 -4.59
N GLU A 71 2.40 -14.38 -5.40
CA GLU A 71 2.51 -15.22 -6.58
C GLU A 71 1.85 -14.54 -7.78
N VAL A 72 2.36 -14.83 -8.96
CA VAL A 72 1.77 -14.36 -10.22
C VAL A 72 0.37 -14.97 -10.35
N GLU A 73 -0.62 -14.15 -10.71
CA GLU A 73 -2.03 -14.57 -10.78
C GLU A 73 -2.22 -15.83 -11.65
N GLU A 74 -1.56 -15.89 -12.80
CA GLU A 74 -1.62 -17.02 -13.71
C GLU A 74 -1.02 -18.31 -13.11
N ASP A 75 0.11 -18.22 -12.41
CA ASP A 75 0.77 -19.37 -11.79
C ASP A 75 -0.07 -19.95 -10.65
N LEU A 76 -0.69 -19.08 -9.83
CA LEU A 76 -1.57 -19.50 -8.76
C LEU A 76 -2.83 -20.20 -9.32
N ALA A 77 -3.34 -19.75 -10.47
CA ALA A 77 -4.50 -20.35 -11.14
C ALA A 77 -4.24 -21.80 -11.60
N ILE A 78 -3.01 -22.12 -12.03
CA ILE A 78 -2.63 -23.49 -12.44
C ILE A 78 -2.77 -24.45 -11.26
N ASN A 79 -2.34 -24.04 -10.07
CA ASN A 79 -2.35 -24.89 -8.87
C ASN A 79 -3.71 -24.92 -8.15
N HIS A 80 -4.59 -23.95 -8.43
CA HIS A 80 -5.88 -23.77 -7.76
C HIS A 80 -7.03 -23.57 -8.75
N MET A 81 -7.15 -24.48 -9.73
CA MET A 81 -8.19 -24.41 -10.76
C MET A 81 -9.61 -24.31 -10.19
N GLY A 82 -10.40 -23.40 -10.74
CA GLY A 82 -11.78 -23.17 -10.34
C GLY A 82 -11.96 -22.29 -9.10
N VAL A 83 -10.87 -21.81 -8.48
CA VAL A 83 -10.95 -20.88 -7.35
C VAL A 83 -10.95 -19.43 -7.84
N TYR A 84 -11.89 -18.63 -7.33
CA TYR A 84 -11.93 -17.20 -7.60
C TYR A 84 -11.11 -16.40 -6.59
N PHE A 85 -10.05 -15.73 -7.05
CA PHE A 85 -9.13 -15.00 -6.17
C PHE A 85 -9.61 -13.59 -5.79
N GLY A 86 -10.55 -13.02 -6.55
CA GLY A 86 -10.94 -11.61 -6.46
C GLY A 86 -11.92 -11.26 -5.34
N GLN A 87 -12.27 -12.21 -4.46
CA GLN A 87 -13.25 -11.98 -3.40
C GLN A 87 -12.77 -10.87 -2.44
N SER A 88 -11.53 -11.01 -1.98
CA SER A 88 -10.93 -10.16 -0.94
C SER A 88 -9.79 -9.27 -1.46
N GLN A 89 -9.47 -9.31 -2.75
CA GLN A 89 -8.39 -8.52 -3.35
C GLN A 89 -8.69 -8.12 -4.80
N ALA A 90 -7.97 -7.12 -5.28
CA ALA A 90 -8.03 -6.67 -6.67
C ALA A 90 -7.26 -7.62 -7.58
N LEU A 91 -7.81 -7.89 -8.76
CA LEU A 91 -7.17 -8.68 -9.82
C LEU A 91 -6.70 -7.77 -10.95
N ASN A 92 -5.83 -8.28 -11.82
CA ASN A 92 -5.36 -7.51 -12.96
C ASN A 92 -6.53 -7.06 -13.86
N GLU A 93 -7.51 -7.95 -14.05
CA GLU A 93 -8.71 -7.69 -14.86
C GLU A 93 -9.54 -6.49 -14.35
N ASP A 94 -9.50 -6.20 -13.04
CA ASP A 94 -10.21 -5.06 -12.47
C ASP A 94 -9.76 -3.73 -13.11
N TYR A 95 -8.50 -3.63 -13.57
CA TYR A 95 -7.93 -2.42 -14.17
C TYR A 95 -7.94 -2.41 -15.71
N ILE A 96 -8.10 -3.56 -16.37
CA ILE A 96 -8.12 -3.66 -17.83
C ILE A 96 -9.30 -2.85 -18.41
N ASN A 97 -9.10 -2.14 -19.52
CA ASN A 97 -10.12 -1.29 -20.15
C ASN A 97 -10.69 -0.20 -19.23
N THR A 98 -9.90 0.25 -18.26
CA THR A 98 -10.20 1.44 -17.44
C THR A 98 -9.18 2.53 -17.74
N THR A 99 -9.48 3.77 -17.35
CA THR A 99 -8.52 4.87 -17.39
C THR A 99 -7.58 4.88 -16.18
N TYR A 100 -7.70 3.90 -15.27
CA TYR A 100 -6.95 3.87 -14.02
C TYR A 100 -5.72 2.97 -14.10
N ASP A 101 -4.62 3.48 -13.56
CA ASP A 101 -3.36 2.76 -13.46
C ASP A 101 -3.26 1.91 -12.18
N ARG A 102 -2.45 0.85 -12.29
CA ARG A 102 -2.01 0.02 -11.16
C ARG A 102 -0.93 0.76 -10.36
N GLY A 103 -1.36 1.72 -9.53
CA GLY A 103 -0.47 2.59 -8.75
C GLY A 103 0.23 1.88 -7.59
N HIS A 104 1.55 1.72 -7.65
CA HIS A 104 2.33 1.09 -6.58
C HIS A 104 2.49 2.05 -5.39
N LEU A 105 2.10 1.63 -4.18
CA LEU A 105 2.42 2.36 -2.95
C LEU A 105 3.85 2.11 -2.44
N ASN A 106 4.52 1.12 -3.03
CA ASN A 106 5.94 0.85 -2.88
C ASN A 106 6.57 0.78 -4.28
N PRO A 107 7.11 1.89 -4.83
CA PRO A 107 7.68 1.90 -6.17
C PRO A 107 8.99 1.10 -6.27
N ASN A 108 9.21 0.36 -7.36
CA ASN A 108 10.38 -0.51 -7.55
C ASN A 108 11.74 0.21 -7.50
N GLY A 109 11.80 1.45 -7.96
CA GLY A 109 13.02 2.28 -7.91
C GLY A 109 13.29 2.87 -6.53
N HIS A 110 12.38 2.68 -5.57
CA HIS A 110 12.44 3.34 -4.29
C HIS A 110 13.21 2.51 -3.27
N HIS A 111 14.53 2.43 -3.41
CA HIS A 111 15.33 1.81 -2.37
C HIS A 111 16.60 2.66 -1.82
N THR A 112 16.63 3.16 -0.53
CA THR A 112 17.57 3.58 0.64
C THR A 112 16.99 4.46 1.83
N GLY A 113 16.20 3.99 2.82
CA GLY A 113 15.58 4.81 3.91
C GLY A 113 14.27 4.24 4.49
N LEU A 114 13.66 4.76 5.57
CA LEU A 114 12.31 4.32 5.95
C LEU A 114 11.27 5.12 5.17
N ARG A 115 10.37 4.44 4.47
CA ARG A 115 9.26 5.08 3.77
C ARG A 115 7.94 4.43 4.16
N ALA A 116 6.91 5.26 4.24
CA ALA A 116 5.53 4.84 4.37
C ALA A 116 4.70 5.61 3.35
N GLY A 117 3.79 4.95 2.65
CA GLY A 117 2.85 5.61 1.74
C GLY A 117 1.46 5.05 1.91
N GLY A 118 0.43 5.82 1.55
CA GLY A 118 -0.94 5.41 1.72
C GLY A 118 -1.95 6.16 0.85
N ARG A 119 -3.20 5.73 0.95
CA ARG A 119 -4.36 6.18 0.16
C ARG A 119 -5.49 6.63 1.10
N HIS A 120 -6.12 7.76 0.83
CA HIS A 120 -7.23 8.32 1.63
C HIS A 120 -7.94 9.49 0.90
N PRO A 121 -9.17 9.94 1.20
CA PRO A 121 -10.38 9.24 1.65
C PRO A 121 -10.99 8.36 0.57
N PHE A 122 -11.93 7.53 1.01
CA PHE A 122 -12.72 6.62 0.19
C PHE A 122 -14.13 7.21 0.07
N GLN A 123 -14.34 8.10 -0.89
CA GLN A 123 -15.70 8.43 -1.32
C GLN A 123 -16.27 7.24 -2.11
N ASN A 124 -17.57 7.28 -2.44
CA ASN A 124 -18.26 6.28 -3.28
C ASN A 124 -17.76 6.28 -4.73
N ASN A 125 -16.45 6.13 -4.92
CA ASN A 125 -15.77 6.08 -6.19
C ASN A 125 -15.12 4.69 -6.32
N TRP A 126 -15.60 3.93 -7.30
CA TRP A 126 -15.23 2.54 -7.48
C TRP A 126 -14.98 2.27 -8.96
N ILE A 127 -13.97 1.47 -9.24
CA ILE A 127 -13.89 0.77 -10.51
C ILE A 127 -15.03 -0.24 -10.53
N ILE A 128 -15.92 -0.09 -11.51
CA ILE A 128 -17.07 -0.97 -11.71
C ILE A 128 -16.74 -1.97 -12.82
N LYS A 129 -16.97 -3.26 -12.56
CA LYS A 129 -16.89 -4.33 -13.56
C LYS A 129 -18.17 -5.13 -13.56
N ASN A 130 -18.79 -5.29 -14.72
CA ASN A 130 -20.06 -6.03 -14.86
C ASN A 130 -21.11 -5.56 -13.84
N ASN A 131 -21.28 -4.24 -13.72
CA ASN A 131 -22.15 -3.57 -12.74
C ASN A 131 -21.83 -3.82 -11.25
N ASN A 132 -20.67 -4.39 -10.93
CA ASN A 132 -20.26 -4.65 -9.56
C ASN A 132 -19.09 -3.74 -9.14
N PRO A 133 -19.13 -3.11 -7.95
CA PRO A 133 -18.00 -2.37 -7.42
C PRO A 133 -16.86 -3.32 -7.03
N ARG A 134 -15.72 -3.13 -7.70
CA ARG A 134 -14.54 -3.97 -7.52
C ARG A 134 -13.48 -3.29 -6.67
N VAL A 135 -12.90 -2.20 -7.15
CA VAL A 135 -11.75 -1.59 -6.49
C VAL A 135 -12.06 -0.14 -6.18
N ASN A 136 -11.87 0.27 -4.92
CA ASN A 136 -12.11 1.66 -4.54
C ASN A 136 -10.99 2.58 -5.04
N ILE A 137 -11.38 3.77 -5.48
CA ILE A 137 -10.45 4.79 -5.97
C ILE A 137 -10.27 5.82 -4.85
N PRO A 138 -9.04 6.01 -4.32
CA PRO A 138 -8.80 7.00 -3.29
C PRO A 138 -8.77 8.41 -3.87
N ASP A 139 -9.18 9.41 -3.08
CA ASP A 139 -9.11 10.80 -3.56
C ASP A 139 -7.71 11.43 -3.39
N TYR A 140 -6.88 10.90 -2.47
CA TYR A 140 -5.54 11.39 -2.18
C TYR A 140 -4.56 10.23 -1.97
N ILE A 141 -3.30 10.52 -2.27
CA ILE A 141 -2.15 9.67 -2.03
C ILE A 141 -1.16 10.46 -1.18
N TRP A 142 -0.55 9.80 -0.20
CA TRP A 142 0.46 10.41 0.64
C TRP A 142 1.70 9.54 0.76
N ASN A 143 2.83 10.18 1.05
CA ASN A 143 4.09 9.54 1.38
C ASN A 143 4.71 10.22 2.60
N ALA A 144 5.43 9.46 3.39
CA ALA A 144 6.24 9.90 4.50
C ALA A 144 7.59 9.20 4.41
N TYR A 145 8.67 9.91 4.72
CA TYR A 145 10.01 9.35 4.77
C TYR A 145 10.73 9.73 6.05
N CYS A 146 11.65 8.84 6.44
CA CYS A 146 12.67 9.12 7.43
C CYS A 146 14.00 8.51 7.01
N CYS A 147 15.00 9.37 6.85
CA CYS A 147 16.38 9.03 6.56
C CYS A 147 17.13 8.85 7.87
N LEU A 148 17.87 7.74 7.99
CA LEU A 148 18.65 7.40 9.17
C LEU A 148 20.14 7.39 8.81
N ASP A 149 21.00 7.75 9.77
CA ASP A 149 22.44 7.58 9.65
C ASP A 149 22.86 6.11 9.83
N LYS A 150 24.16 5.83 9.70
CA LYS A 150 24.71 4.48 9.89
C LYS A 150 24.49 3.91 11.30
N LYS A 151 24.24 4.76 12.29
CA LYS A 151 23.98 4.41 13.69
C LYS A 151 22.47 4.32 14.00
N GLY A 152 21.60 4.55 13.01
CA GLY A 152 20.14 4.51 13.15
C GLY A 152 19.50 5.81 13.64
N TRP A 153 20.25 6.92 13.71
CA TRP A 153 19.75 8.24 14.11
C TRP A 153 19.04 8.95 12.96
N PRO A 154 17.89 9.59 13.18
CA PRO A 154 17.23 10.39 12.16
C PRO A 154 18.11 11.54 11.69
N ILE A 155 18.37 11.61 10.38
CA ILE A 155 19.04 12.72 9.73
C ILE A 155 18.02 13.71 9.20
N ARG A 156 16.96 13.18 8.56
CA ARG A 156 15.93 13.99 7.89
C ARG A 156 14.64 13.21 7.83
N SER A 157 13.52 13.90 8.01
CA SER A 157 12.20 13.33 7.80
C SER A 157 11.29 14.35 7.13
N GLY A 158 10.22 13.85 6.52
CA GLY A 158 9.26 14.70 5.83
C GLY A 158 8.13 13.87 5.22
N GLY A 159 7.16 14.56 4.64
CA GLY A 159 6.02 13.96 3.99
C GLY A 159 5.58 14.73 2.76
N ALA A 160 4.71 14.09 1.99
CA ALA A 160 4.04 14.71 0.86
C ALA A 160 2.62 14.14 0.74
N ILE A 161 1.70 14.95 0.25
CA ILE A 161 0.33 14.55 -0.06
C ILE A 161 -0.11 15.18 -1.38
N ALA A 162 -0.91 14.45 -2.14
CA ALA A 162 -1.39 14.84 -3.45
C ALA A 162 -2.82 14.30 -3.66
N ASN A 163 -3.61 15.03 -4.45
CA ASN A 163 -4.87 14.51 -4.97
C ASN A 163 -4.57 13.39 -5.99
N ASN A 164 -5.44 12.40 -6.08
CA ASN A 164 -5.36 11.32 -7.06
C ASN A 164 -6.08 11.72 -8.34
N THR A 165 -5.59 12.78 -9.00
CA THR A 165 -6.16 13.33 -10.24
C THR A 165 -5.05 13.68 -11.23
N ASP A 166 -5.36 13.80 -12.52
CA ASP A 166 -4.36 14.13 -13.55
C ASP A 166 -3.73 15.52 -13.36
N GLN A 167 -4.40 16.41 -12.63
CA GLN A 167 -3.94 17.74 -12.26
C GLN A 167 -3.37 17.76 -10.83
N THR A 168 -2.37 16.94 -10.58
CA THR A 168 -1.79 16.78 -9.25
C THR A 168 -0.84 17.92 -8.89
N SER A 169 -1.08 18.59 -7.75
CA SER A 169 -0.05 19.38 -7.06
C SER A 169 0.46 18.63 -5.84
N VAL A 170 1.74 18.25 -5.86
CA VAL A 170 2.37 17.56 -4.73
C VAL A 170 2.67 18.59 -3.64
N LYS A 171 2.00 18.46 -2.50
CA LYS A 171 2.23 19.30 -1.32
C LYS A 171 3.21 18.62 -0.39
N SER A 172 4.45 19.11 -0.36
CA SER A 172 5.45 18.70 0.63
C SER A 172 5.12 19.30 1.99
N CYS A 173 5.35 18.55 3.06
CA CYS A 173 5.06 18.95 4.43
C CYS A 173 5.99 18.26 5.43
N THR A 174 6.00 18.73 6.67
CA THR A 174 6.65 18.07 7.80
C THR A 174 5.88 16.82 8.21
N LEU A 175 6.52 15.91 8.96
CA LEU A 175 5.80 14.77 9.53
C LEU A 175 4.71 15.18 10.52
N SER A 176 4.86 16.32 11.20
CA SER A 176 3.84 16.82 12.13
C SER A 176 2.59 17.26 11.37
N GLU A 177 2.77 18.06 10.31
CA GLU A 177 1.68 18.50 9.44
C GLU A 177 0.98 17.32 8.76
N LEU A 178 1.75 16.37 8.21
CA LEU A 178 1.18 15.18 7.59
C LEU A 178 0.35 14.38 8.61
N LYS A 179 0.83 14.20 9.84
CA LYS A 179 0.06 13.55 10.91
C LYS A 179 -1.23 14.31 11.20
N THR A 180 -1.19 15.63 11.27
CA THR A 180 -2.36 16.47 11.52
C THR A 180 -3.40 16.33 10.41
N LEU A 181 -2.96 16.38 9.15
CA LEU A 181 -3.83 16.15 7.99
C LEU A 181 -4.47 14.77 8.05
N LEU A 182 -3.67 13.72 8.19
CA LEU A 182 -4.15 12.33 8.25
C LEU A 182 -5.07 12.05 9.46
N LYS A 183 -4.98 12.82 10.55
CA LYS A 183 -5.92 12.72 11.69
C LYS A 183 -7.30 13.28 11.36
N GLN A 184 -7.41 14.33 10.53
CA GLN A 184 -8.73 14.84 10.09
C GLN A 184 -9.52 13.77 9.33
N TYR A 185 -8.75 12.94 8.65
CA TYR A 185 -9.17 11.90 7.73
C TYR A 185 -9.41 10.54 8.39
N THR A 186 -8.78 10.28 9.53
CA THR A 186 -8.91 9.00 10.23
C THR A 186 -9.57 9.18 11.60
N LYS A 187 -10.62 8.41 11.87
CA LYS A 187 -11.22 8.30 13.22
C LYS A 187 -10.27 7.67 14.27
N SER A 188 -9.00 7.43 13.92
CA SER A 188 -8.01 6.78 14.76
C SER A 188 -7.32 7.79 15.67
N LYS A 189 -7.47 7.61 16.99
CA LYS A 189 -6.81 8.45 18.02
C LYS A 189 -5.28 8.36 18.02
N VAL A 190 -4.70 7.30 17.43
CA VAL A 190 -3.24 7.09 17.39
C VAL A 190 -2.80 6.91 15.95
N LEU A 191 -2.11 7.94 15.45
CA LEU A 191 -1.40 7.92 14.18
C LEU A 191 0.10 7.93 14.46
N VAL A 192 0.72 6.75 14.38
CA VAL A 192 2.18 6.61 14.40
C VAL A 192 2.61 6.35 12.96
N LEU A 193 3.34 7.27 12.34
CA LEU A 193 3.95 7.04 11.02
C LEU A 193 5.25 6.26 11.14
N PHE A 194 6.09 6.63 12.12
CA PHE A 194 7.35 5.97 12.43
C PHE A 194 7.49 5.79 13.95
N ARG A 195 8.00 4.64 14.40
CA ARG A 195 8.20 4.33 15.83
C ARG A 195 9.54 4.79 16.41
N ASN A 196 10.45 5.23 15.55
CA ASN A 196 11.77 5.75 15.93
C ASN A 196 11.73 7.29 16.08
N LYS A 197 12.88 7.89 16.40
CA LYS A 197 13.04 9.34 16.68
C LYS A 197 12.74 10.28 15.50
N CYS A 198 12.20 9.77 14.39
CA CYS A 198 11.93 10.53 13.16
C CYS A 198 10.87 11.63 13.33
N GLY A 199 10.07 11.57 14.40
CA GLY A 199 9.04 12.55 14.70
C GLY A 199 9.24 13.31 16.01
N ALA A 200 10.48 13.36 16.51
CA ALA A 200 10.89 14.27 17.58
C ALA A 200 11.43 15.56 16.95
#